data_AF-A0A351JYE5-F1
#
_entry.id   AF-A0A351JYE5-F1
#
_cell.length_a   1.000
_cell.length_b   1.000
_cell.length_c   1.000
_cell.angle_alpha   90.00
_cell.angle_beta   90.00
_cell.angle_gamma   90.00
#
_symmetry.space_group_name_H-M   'P 1'
#
loop_
_entity.id
_entity.type
_entity.pdbx_description
1 polymer ?
#
loop_
_entity_poly.entity_id
_entity_poly.type
_entity_poly.pdbx_seq_one_letter_code
_entity_poly.pdbx_strand_id
1 'polypeptide(L)' 'MALTGIEIYKLLPKTNCKKCGFPTCLAFAMKLASGQTELAACPDISEEAGKALASASSPPMRLVVIGTGERKIE' A
#
# COMPACT_ATOMS: atom_id res chain seq x y z
N MET A 1 5.97 9.64 -6.17
CA MET A 1 4.65 10.28 -6.44
C MET A 1 3.62 9.46 -5.69
N ALA A 2 2.67 10.08 -5.00
CA ALA A 2 1.61 9.31 -4.34
C ALA A 2 0.83 8.54 -5.40
N LEU A 3 0.85 7.20 -5.33
CA LEU A 3 0.05 6.34 -6.19
C LEU A 3 -1.42 6.79 -6.11
N THR A 4 -2.03 7.03 -7.26
CA THR A 4 -3.47 7.32 -7.31
C THR A 4 -4.24 6.01 -7.11
N GLY A 5 -5.44 6.08 -6.50
CA GLY A 5 -6.28 4.89 -6.30
C GLY A 5 -6.58 4.13 -7.61
N ILE A 6 -6.53 4.81 -8.76
CA ILE A 6 -6.69 4.21 -10.08
C ILE A 6 -5.47 3.36 -10.48
N GLU A 7 -4.25 3.82 -10.21
CA GLU A 7 -3.03 3.07 -10.49
C GLU A 7 -2.93 1.80 -9.64
N ILE A 8 -3.31 1.91 -8.37
CA ILE A 8 -3.43 0.77 -7.46
C ILE A 8 -4.46 -0.23 -8.01
N TYR A 9 -5.64 0.26 -8.42
CA TYR A 9 -6.69 -0.61 -8.98
C TYR A 9 -6.27 -1.37 -10.24
N LYS A 10 -5.37 -0.81 -11.07
CA LYS A 10 -4.83 -1.51 -12.24
C LYS A 10 -3.96 -2.71 -11.88
N LEU A 11 -3.27 -2.65 -10.74
CA LEU A 11 -2.41 -3.71 -10.23
C LEU A 11 -3.17 -4.76 -9.40
N LEU A 12 -4.39 -4.46 -8.97
CA LEU A 12 -5.23 -5.41 -8.24
C LEU A 12 -5.86 -6.45 -9.18
N PRO A 13 -6.23 -7.64 -8.65
CA PRO A 13 -6.81 -8.73 -9.42
C PRO A 13 -8.24 -8.46 -9.93
N LYS A 14 -8.87 -7.35 -9.54
CA LYS A 14 -10.24 -6.93 -9.93
C LYS A 14 -11.34 -7.97 -9.69
N THR A 15 -11.10 -8.94 -8.82
CA THR A 15 -12.04 -10.02 -8.50
C THR A 15 -13.22 -9.56 -7.65
N ASN A 16 -13.11 -8.40 -6.98
CA ASN A 16 -14.11 -7.88 -6.03
C ASN A 16 -14.56 -8.94 -5.00
N CYS A 17 -13.61 -9.76 -4.53
CA CYS A 17 -13.88 -10.92 -3.67
C CYS A 17 -14.31 -10.58 -2.23
N LYS A 18 -14.19 -9.30 -1.82
CA LYS A 18 -14.51 -8.78 -0.48
C LYS A 18 -13.78 -9.44 0.70
N LYS A 19 -12.80 -10.32 0.45
CA LYS A 19 -12.02 -11.00 1.50
C LYS A 19 -11.18 -10.02 2.34
N CYS A 20 -10.81 -8.88 1.77
CA CYS A 20 -10.12 -7.79 2.46
C CYS A 20 -11.06 -6.88 3.29
N GLY A 21 -12.36 -7.20 3.39
CA GLY A 21 -13.35 -6.40 4.13
C GLY A 21 -13.90 -5.20 3.37
N PHE A 22 -13.42 -4.93 2.14
CA PHE A 22 -13.91 -3.85 1.30
C PHE A 22 -14.93 -4.35 0.27
N PRO A 23 -15.96 -3.55 -0.07
CA PRO A 23 -17.02 -3.95 -0.98
C PRO A 23 -16.54 -4.13 -2.43
N THR A 24 -15.46 -3.45 -2.82
CA THR A 24 -14.86 -3.51 -4.17
C THR A 24 -13.33 -3.37 -4.09
N CYS A 25 -12.63 -3.87 -5.11
CA CYS A 25 -11.17 -3.66 -5.25
C CYS A 25 -10.82 -2.18 -5.41
N LEU A 26 -11.71 -1.36 -5.98
CA LEU A 26 -11.52 0.09 -6.08
C LEU A 26 -11.58 0.76 -4.70
N ALA A 27 -12.51 0.35 -3.84
CA ALA A 27 -12.60 0.87 -2.46
C ALA A 27 -11.33 0.53 -1.65
N PHE A 28 -10.83 -0.71 -1.79
CA PHE A 28 -9.54 -1.11 -1.22
C PHE A 28 -8.40 -0.23 -1.76
N ALA A 29 -8.36 -0.01 -3.08
CA ALA A 29 -7.33 0.80 -3.72
C ALA A 29 -7.28 2.26 -3.21
N MET A 30 -8.44 2.90 -3.03
CA MET A 30 -8.49 4.26 -2.47
C MET A 30 -8.04 4.31 -1.01
N LYS A 31 -8.43 3.33 -0.20
CA LYS A 31 -8.00 3.23 1.21
C LYS A 31 -6.51 2.97 1.32
N LEU A 32 -5.95 2.16 0.41
CA LEU A 32 -4.52 1.89 0.34
C LEU A 32 -3.74 3.13 -0.10
N ALA A 33 -4.22 3.86 -1.11
CA ALA A 33 -3.64 5.14 -1.52
C ALA A 33 -3.66 6.19 -0.40
N SER A 34 -4.66 6.13 0.48
CA SER A 34 -4.81 7.02 1.64
C SER A 34 -4.01 6.56 2.87
N GLY A 35 -3.29 5.43 2.81
CA GLY A 35 -2.57 4.86 3.95
C GLY A 35 -3.46 4.32 5.07
N GLN A 36 -4.75 4.06 4.81
CA GLN A 36 -5.73 3.58 5.79
C GLN A 36 -5.83 2.06 5.86
N THR A 37 -5.10 1.34 5.00
CA THR A 37 -5.06 -0.12 4.96
C THR A 37 -3.73 -0.57 4.37
N GLU A 38 -3.37 -1.83 4.58
CA GLU A 38 -2.09 -2.41 4.14
C GLU A 38 -2.31 -3.42 3.01
N LEU A 39 -1.30 -3.60 2.16
CA LEU A 39 -1.31 -4.61 1.07
C LEU A 39 -1.53 -6.04 1.58
N ALA A 40 -1.10 -6.33 2.81
CA ALA A 40 -1.26 -7.63 3.47
C ALA A 40 -2.74 -8.02 3.72
N ALA A 41 -3.67 -7.04 3.70
CA ALA A 41 -5.09 -7.32 3.90
C ALA A 41 -5.75 -8.01 2.68
N CYS A 42 -5.10 -8.04 1.51
CA CYS A 42 -5.62 -8.69 0.32
C CYS A 42 -4.97 -10.08 0.14
N PRO A 43 -5.68 -11.19 0.40
CA PRO A 43 -5.10 -12.54 0.29
C PRO A 43 -4.91 -12.99 -1.16
N ASP A 44 -5.61 -12.38 -2.11
CA ASP A 44 -5.57 -12.74 -3.53
C ASP A 44 -4.61 -11.84 -4.35
N ILE A 45 -3.77 -11.02 -3.69
CA ILE A 45 -2.83 -10.15 -4.41
C ILE A 45 -1.66 -10.97 -4.95
N SER A 46 -1.29 -10.74 -6.21
CA SER A 46 -0.09 -11.36 -6.77
C SER A 46 1.16 -10.73 -6.16
N GLU A 47 2.20 -11.53 -5.98
CA GLU A 47 3.48 -11.08 -5.41
C GLU A 47 4.11 -9.95 -6.25
N GLU A 48 3.89 -9.98 -7.57
CA GLU A 48 4.31 -8.97 -8.54
C GLU A 48 3.60 -7.63 -8.30
N ALA A 49 2.29 -7.66 -8.11
CA ALA A 49 1.51 -6.46 -7.79
C ALA A 49 1.93 -5.90 -6.42
N GLY A 50 2.14 -6.76 -5.42
CA GLY A 50 2.64 -6.36 -4.10
C GLY A 50 3.98 -5.63 -4.18
N LYS A 51 4.94 -6.12 -4.97
CA LYS A 51 6.24 -5.47 -5.18
C LYS A 51 6.12 -4.13 -5.90
N ALA A 52 5.29 -4.05 -6.95
CA ALA A 52 5.07 -2.81 -7.68
C ALA A 52 4.40 -1.73 -6.81
N LEU A 53 3.48 -2.14 -5.94
CA LEU A 53 2.82 -1.25 -4.98
C LEU A 53 3.76 -0.82 -3.86
N ALA A 54 4.58 -1.72 -3.32
CA ALA A 54 5.56 -1.39 -2.28
C ALA A 54 6.67 -0.44 -2.78
N SER A 55 7.14 -0.63 -4.02
CA SER A 55 8.15 0.25 -4.61
C SER A 55 7.58 1.64 -4.91
N ALA A 56 6.33 1.72 -5.34
CA ALA A 56 5.69 2.98 -5.67
C ALA A 56 5.04 3.70 -4.47
N SER A 57 4.71 2.98 -3.38
CA SER A 57 4.29 3.59 -2.10
C SER A 57 5.45 4.04 -1.22
N SER A 58 6.68 3.64 -1.56
CA SER A 58 7.86 4.07 -0.81
C SER A 58 7.95 5.60 -0.87
N PRO A 59 7.94 6.29 0.29
CA PRO A 59 7.98 7.74 0.30
C PRO A 59 9.26 8.23 -0.41
N PRO A 60 9.19 9.30 -1.21
CA PRO A 60 10.34 9.81 -1.95
C PRO A 60 11.50 10.24 -1.04
N MET A 61 11.23 10.47 0.25
CA MET A 61 12.23 10.61 1.30
C MET A 61 12.09 9.45 2.28
N ARG A 62 13.19 8.71 2.48
CA ARG A 62 13.27 7.64 3.46
C ARG A 62 13.36 8.26 4.85
N LEU A 63 12.68 7.66 5.83
CA LEU A 63 12.79 8.05 7.24
C LEU A 63 14.21 7.68 7.72
N VAL A 64 15.00 8.67 8.11
CA VAL A 64 16.39 8.47 8.56
C VAL A 64 16.43 8.61 10.06
N VAL A 65 16.78 7.53 10.74
CA VAL A 65 17.03 7.55 12.17
C VAL A 65 18.45 8.03 12.42
N ILE A 66 18.61 9.14 13.15
CA ILE A 66 19.92 9.66 13.58
C ILE A 66 20.05 9.47 15.09
N GLY A 67 21.16 8.85 15.52
CA GLY A 67 21.49 8.61 16.94
C GLY A 67 21.16 7.20 17.44
N THR A 68 21.58 6.89 18.67
CA THR A 68 21.30 5.62 19.38
C THR A 68 20.81 5.92 20.80
N GLY A 69 19.94 5.06 21.36
CA GLY A 69 19.39 5.22 22.70
C GLY A 69 18.42 6.40 22.85
N GLU A 70 18.53 7.14 23.95
CA GLU A 70 17.67 8.30 24.28
C GLU A 70 17.86 9.51 23.34
N ARG A 71 18.88 9.50 22.47
CA ARG A 71 19.17 10.56 21.49
C ARG A 71 18.69 10.23 20.07
N LYS A 72 17.72 9.32 19.94
CA LYS A 72 17.14 8.92 18.65
C LYS A 72 16.22 10.02 18.10
N ILE A 73 16.47 10.43 16.86
CA ILE A 73 15.63 11.40 16.12
C ILE A 73 15.19 10.71 14.82
N GLU A 74 13.90 10.84 14.50
CA GLU A 74 13.18 10.17 13.39
C GLU A 74 12.72 11.18 12.33
#